data_AF-A0A1F5NJN4-F1
#
_entry.id   AF-A0A1F5NJN4-F1
#
_cell.length_a   1.000
_cell.length_b   1.000
_cell.length_c   1.000
_cell.angle_alpha   90.00
_cell.angle_beta   90.00
_cell.angle_gamma   90.00
#
_symmetry.space_group_name_H-M   'P 1'
#
loop_
_entity.id
_entity.type
_entity.pdbx_description
1 polymer ?
#
loop_
_entity_poly.entity_id
_entity_poly.type
_entity_poly.pdbx_seq_one_letter_code
_entity_poly.pdbx_strand_id
1 'polypeptide(L)'
;MLPKIIIGVLVVICIFVIGLFIIGNLNPDPQCPNPLIFQTPIDITKATSLLYPGQIRGGDFKPHGGFRFDNSKNDEIEVRIPIDSKFVSASRYLEQGEVQYLFDFELPCGIMYRFDHLLTLTPKFAEIVKDLPKPKENDSRTSGLKQKVNLTKGEIIATGVGIRRNQNVFVDFGVYDMRGKMFQGPRQNGICWFNLLSKEDEAKIKRLPPADSQSGSQSTLCKP
;
A
#
# COMPACT_ATOMS: atom_id res chain seq x y z
N MET A 1 59.53 16.84 -70.02
CA MET A 1 59.62 17.32 -68.63
C MET A 1 58.22 17.74 -68.22
N LEU A 2 57.54 16.89 -67.43
CA LEU A 2 56.14 17.04 -67.04
C LEU A 2 55.96 18.01 -65.85
N PRO A 3 54.75 18.57 -65.64
CA PRO A 3 54.48 19.66 -64.71
C PRO A 3 54.29 19.19 -63.26
N LYS A 4 54.46 20.15 -62.35
CA LYS A 4 54.29 20.07 -60.90
C LYS A 4 52.91 19.49 -60.52
N ILE A 5 52.91 18.43 -59.71
CA ILE A 5 51.73 17.95 -58.99
C ILE A 5 51.87 18.39 -57.54
N ILE A 6 51.01 19.31 -57.12
CA ILE A 6 50.85 19.75 -55.73
C ILE A 6 49.97 18.69 -55.05
N ILE A 7 50.56 17.89 -54.16
CA ILE A 7 49.81 16.99 -53.28
C ILE A 7 49.38 17.83 -52.07
N GLY A 8 48.13 18.26 -52.06
CA GLY A 8 47.50 18.85 -50.89
C GLY A 8 47.33 17.79 -49.81
N VAL A 9 48.03 17.94 -48.69
CA VAL A 9 47.87 17.12 -47.49
C VAL A 9 46.56 17.54 -46.82
N LEU A 10 45.53 16.70 -46.94
CA LEU A 10 44.30 16.83 -46.17
C LEU A 10 44.58 16.29 -44.76
N VAL A 11 44.91 17.16 -43.81
CA VAL A 11 45.04 16.80 -42.39
C VAL A 11 43.64 16.61 -41.82
N VAL A 12 43.19 15.35 -41.72
CA VAL A 12 41.99 15.00 -40.95
C VAL A 12 42.38 15.04 -39.48
N ILE A 13 42.09 16.17 -38.82
CA ILE A 13 42.16 16.29 -37.36
C ILE A 13 40.96 15.52 -36.80
N CYS A 14 41.18 14.27 -36.43
CA CYS A 14 40.24 13.53 -35.59
C CYS A 14 40.20 14.19 -34.20
N ILE A 15 39.24 15.08 -33.99
CA ILE A 15 38.89 15.59 -32.66
C ILE A 15 38.23 14.43 -31.90
N PHE A 16 39.01 13.70 -31.11
CA PHE A 16 38.48 12.83 -30.07
C PHE A 16 37.87 13.71 -28.98
N VAL A 17 36.56 13.96 -29.07
CA VAL A 17 35.79 14.47 -27.94
C VAL A 17 35.70 13.33 -26.93
N ILE A 18 36.63 13.31 -25.98
CA ILE A 18 36.50 12.52 -24.75
C ILE A 18 35.35 13.15 -23.99
N GLY A 19 34.13 12.65 -24.24
CA GLY A 19 32.99 12.91 -23.39
C GLY A 19 33.29 12.32 -22.01
N LEU A 20 33.60 13.20 -21.06
CA LEU A 20 33.52 12.87 -19.64
C LEU A 20 32.06 12.50 -19.36
N PHE A 21 31.73 11.21 -19.45
CA PHE A 21 30.52 10.68 -18.87
C PHE A 21 30.68 10.86 -17.35
N ILE A 22 30.10 11.94 -16.83
CA ILE A 22 29.70 11.95 -15.43
C ILE A 22 28.65 10.85 -15.33
N ILE A 23 29.09 9.68 -14.87
CA ILE A 23 28.20 8.65 -14.36
C ILE A 23 27.53 9.32 -13.16
N GLY A 24 26.38 9.96 -13.40
CA GLY A 24 25.51 10.36 -12.32
C GLY A 24 25.30 9.13 -11.46
N ASN A 25 25.52 9.26 -10.16
CA ASN A 25 25.20 8.24 -9.19
C ASN A 25 23.75 7.79 -9.44
N LEU A 26 23.58 6.70 -10.17
CA LEU A 26 22.35 5.93 -10.19
C LEU A 26 22.27 5.36 -8.79
N ASN A 27 21.65 6.09 -7.87
CA ASN A 27 21.23 5.50 -6.62
C ASN A 27 20.41 4.28 -7.02
N PRO A 28 20.83 3.05 -6.66
CA PRO A 28 19.99 1.89 -6.94
C PRO A 28 18.64 2.18 -6.32
N ASP A 29 17.56 1.88 -7.05
CA ASP A 29 16.20 1.97 -6.51
C ASP A 29 16.22 1.34 -5.12
N PRO A 30 15.68 2.03 -4.07
CA PRO A 30 15.80 1.54 -2.72
C PRO A 30 15.32 0.09 -2.66
N GLN A 31 16.21 -0.83 -2.29
CA GLN A 31 15.82 -2.24 -2.22
C GLN A 31 14.80 -2.42 -1.11
N CYS A 32 13.76 -3.23 -1.36
CA CYS A 32 12.85 -3.62 -0.28
C CYS A 32 13.65 -4.33 0.82
N PRO A 33 13.20 -4.23 2.08
CA PRO A 33 13.66 -5.15 3.11
C PRO A 33 13.62 -6.59 2.57
N ASN A 34 14.70 -7.34 2.80
CA ASN A 34 14.81 -8.74 2.39
C ASN A 34 15.16 -9.59 3.62
N PRO A 35 14.21 -10.36 4.18
CA PRO A 35 12.85 -10.56 3.68
C PRO A 35 11.92 -9.34 3.92
N LEU A 36 10.93 -9.15 3.03
CA LEU A 36 9.88 -8.14 3.21
C LEU A 36 8.82 -8.71 4.15
N ILE A 37 8.87 -8.31 5.43
CA ILE A 37 7.96 -8.78 6.46
C ILE A 37 7.28 -7.60 7.15
N PHE A 38 5.95 -7.65 7.15
CA PHE A 38 5.06 -6.75 7.85
C PHE A 38 4.80 -7.32 9.25
N GLN A 39 4.84 -6.45 10.26
CA GLN A 39 4.19 -6.75 11.53
C GLN A 39 2.68 -6.82 11.29
N THR A 40 1.98 -7.78 11.92
CA THR A 40 0.52 -7.80 11.86
C THR A 40 -0.03 -6.48 12.42
N PRO A 41 -0.84 -5.72 11.65
CA PRO A 41 -1.17 -4.34 11.99
C PRO A 41 -2.22 -4.20 13.09
N ILE A 42 -2.73 -5.31 13.61
CA ILE A 42 -3.78 -5.41 14.61
C ILE A 42 -3.39 -6.45 15.66
N ASP A 43 -4.11 -6.49 16.78
CA ASP A 43 -4.04 -7.61 17.71
C ASP A 43 -4.76 -8.82 17.12
N ILE A 44 -4.00 -9.77 16.58
CA ILE A 44 -4.50 -10.96 15.92
C ILE A 44 -5.35 -11.86 16.84
N THR A 45 -5.18 -11.75 18.15
CA THR A 45 -5.95 -12.56 19.11
C THR A 45 -7.40 -12.15 19.20
N LYS A 46 -7.73 -10.94 18.75
CA LYS A 46 -9.11 -10.43 18.64
C LYS A 46 -9.77 -10.79 17.31
N ALA A 47 -8.99 -11.17 16.29
CA ALA A 47 -9.52 -11.49 14.98
C ALA A 47 -10.35 -12.79 15.03
N THR A 48 -11.54 -12.74 14.43
CA THR A 48 -12.54 -13.82 14.47
C THR A 48 -12.68 -14.53 13.11
N SER A 49 -12.54 -13.77 12.03
CA SER A 49 -12.56 -14.28 10.66
C SER A 49 -11.75 -13.38 9.72
N LEU A 50 -11.46 -13.88 8.52
CA LEU A 50 -10.54 -13.26 7.57
C LEU A 50 -11.17 -13.10 6.18
N LEU A 51 -11.05 -11.90 5.62
CA LEU A 51 -11.30 -11.63 4.20
C LEU A 51 -10.01 -11.81 3.41
N TYR A 52 -10.06 -12.53 2.29
CA TYR A 52 -8.87 -12.83 1.50
C TYR A 52 -8.69 -11.75 0.42
N PRO A 53 -7.45 -11.25 0.20
CA PRO A 53 -7.10 -10.52 -1.02
C PRO A 53 -7.48 -11.33 -2.25
N GLY A 54 -7.97 -10.70 -3.31
CA GLY A 54 -8.23 -11.37 -4.59
C GLY A 54 -9.59 -12.07 -4.70
N GLN A 55 -10.53 -11.74 -3.81
CA GLN A 55 -11.92 -12.23 -3.87
C GLN A 55 -12.80 -11.35 -4.75
N ILE A 56 -13.87 -11.93 -5.31
CA ILE A 56 -14.99 -11.18 -5.86
C ILE A 56 -16.02 -11.01 -4.75
N ARG A 57 -16.22 -9.77 -4.26
CA ARG A 57 -17.19 -9.47 -3.21
C ARG A 57 -18.12 -8.37 -3.68
N GLY A 58 -19.43 -8.62 -3.64
CA GLY A 58 -20.45 -7.67 -4.12
C GLY A 58 -20.34 -7.37 -5.62
N GLY A 59 -19.85 -8.32 -6.43
CA GLY A 59 -19.64 -8.16 -7.87
C GLY A 59 -18.30 -7.51 -8.26
N ASP A 60 -17.53 -7.02 -7.28
CA ASP A 60 -16.24 -6.36 -7.53
C ASP A 60 -15.05 -7.24 -7.14
N PHE A 61 -13.99 -7.17 -7.93
CA PHE A 61 -12.67 -7.65 -7.51
C PHE A 61 -12.11 -6.80 -6.37
N LYS A 62 -11.78 -7.45 -5.26
CA LYS A 62 -11.16 -6.81 -4.08
C LYS A 62 -9.69 -7.22 -4.01
N PRO A 63 -8.73 -6.33 -4.34
CA PRO A 63 -7.30 -6.63 -4.25
C PRO A 63 -6.78 -6.73 -2.79
N HIS A 64 -7.63 -6.36 -1.82
CA HIS A 64 -7.34 -6.35 -0.40
C HIS A 64 -8.18 -7.41 0.32
N GLY A 65 -7.66 -7.82 1.47
CA GLY A 65 -8.36 -8.61 2.45
C GLY A 65 -8.78 -7.74 3.62
N GLY A 66 -8.94 -8.35 4.78
CA GLY A 66 -9.28 -7.64 5.99
C GLY A 66 -9.55 -8.60 7.15
N PHE A 67 -9.59 -8.05 8.34
CA PHE A 67 -9.88 -8.78 9.57
C PHE A 67 -11.27 -8.42 10.07
N ARG A 68 -12.03 -9.41 10.54
CA ARG A 68 -13.28 -9.19 11.29
C ARG A 68 -13.06 -9.44 12.78
N PHE A 69 -13.80 -8.72 13.61
CA PHE A 69 -13.70 -8.77 15.08
C PHE A 69 -15.09 -8.89 15.70
N ASP A 70 -15.79 -9.98 15.39
CA ASP A 70 -17.22 -10.17 15.71
C ASP A 70 -17.54 -10.15 17.22
N ASN A 71 -16.52 -10.29 18.07
CA ASN A 71 -16.61 -10.26 19.53
C ASN A 71 -16.08 -8.96 20.16
N SER A 72 -15.76 -7.94 19.36
CA SER A 72 -15.21 -6.66 19.82
C SER A 72 -16.16 -5.51 19.50
N LYS A 73 -15.92 -4.35 20.12
CA LYS A 73 -16.56 -3.08 19.74
C LYS A 73 -15.69 -2.31 18.76
N ASN A 74 -16.31 -1.40 18.01
CA ASN A 74 -15.62 -0.57 17.01
C ASN A 74 -14.43 0.20 17.59
N ASP A 75 -14.47 0.61 18.87
CA ASP A 75 -13.42 1.40 19.54
C ASP A 75 -12.43 0.54 20.37
N GLU A 76 -12.38 -0.77 20.13
CA GLU A 76 -11.49 -1.71 20.84
C GLU A 76 -10.35 -2.27 19.97
N ILE A 77 -10.27 -1.83 18.71
CA ILE A 77 -9.29 -2.29 17.73
C ILE A 77 -8.33 -1.16 17.39
N GLU A 78 -7.07 -1.33 17.81
CA GLU A 78 -5.99 -0.46 17.38
C GLU A 78 -5.41 -0.95 16.05
N VAL A 79 -5.18 -0.02 15.13
CA VAL A 79 -4.47 -0.26 13.88
C VAL A 79 -3.11 0.42 13.95
N ARG A 80 -2.06 -0.31 13.59
CA ARG A 80 -0.67 0.11 13.71
C ARG A 80 0.04 0.07 12.38
N ILE A 81 1.04 0.94 12.23
CA ILE A 81 1.97 0.93 11.11
C ILE A 81 2.74 -0.41 11.12
N PRO A 82 2.58 -1.27 10.10
CA PRO A 82 3.16 -2.61 10.10
C PRO A 82 4.64 -2.63 9.71
N ILE A 83 5.14 -1.56 9.08
CA ILE A 83 6.52 -1.41 8.64
C ILE A 83 6.85 0.08 8.44
N ASP A 84 8.11 0.48 8.67
CA ASP A 84 8.59 1.83 8.40
C ASP A 84 8.24 2.23 6.97
N SER A 85 7.59 3.38 6.82
CA SER A 85 6.94 3.75 5.56
C SER A 85 6.60 5.23 5.50
N LYS A 86 6.15 5.67 4.34
CA LYS A 86 5.71 7.05 4.11
C LYS A 86 4.21 7.10 3.93
N PHE A 87 3.52 7.97 4.65
CA PHE A 87 2.11 8.26 4.44
C PHE A 87 1.96 9.22 3.27
N VAL A 88 1.25 8.82 2.21
CA VAL A 88 1.30 9.51 0.92
C VAL A 88 -0.03 10.00 0.40
N SER A 89 -1.11 9.27 0.68
CA SER A 89 -2.44 9.63 0.22
C SER A 89 -3.50 9.10 1.18
N ALA A 90 -4.64 9.78 1.22
CA ALA A 90 -5.74 9.40 2.08
C ALA A 90 -7.08 9.82 1.50
N SER A 91 -8.15 9.22 2.00
CA SER A 91 -9.53 9.68 1.81
C SER A 91 -10.22 9.82 3.15
N ARG A 92 -11.17 10.76 3.21
CA ARG A 92 -12.29 10.73 4.15
C ARG A 92 -13.56 10.65 3.33
N TYR A 93 -14.40 9.66 3.59
CA TYR A 93 -15.63 9.42 2.84
C TYR A 93 -16.75 9.01 3.79
N LEU A 94 -17.99 8.99 3.31
CA LEU A 94 -19.10 8.47 4.10
C LEU A 94 -19.39 7.03 3.67
N GLU A 95 -19.48 6.14 4.64
CA GLU A 95 -19.98 4.77 4.48
C GLU A 95 -21.18 4.62 5.42
N GLN A 96 -22.36 4.42 4.85
CA GLN A 96 -23.62 4.36 5.61
C GLN A 96 -23.84 5.62 6.46
N GLY A 97 -23.43 6.78 5.93
CA GLY A 97 -23.50 8.07 6.62
C GLY A 97 -22.53 8.25 7.80
N GLU A 98 -21.56 7.35 7.98
CA GLU A 98 -20.46 7.52 8.95
C GLU A 98 -19.16 7.90 8.23
N VAL A 99 -18.39 8.84 8.80
CA VAL A 99 -17.08 9.18 8.25
C VAL A 99 -16.12 8.00 8.46
N GLN A 100 -15.54 7.53 7.36
CA GLN A 100 -14.49 6.51 7.32
C GLN A 100 -13.24 7.09 6.68
N TYR A 101 -12.08 6.51 7.03
CA TYR A 101 -10.80 6.90 6.48
C TYR A 101 -10.10 5.72 5.80
N LEU A 102 -9.53 6.02 4.64
CA LEU A 102 -8.68 5.12 3.86
C LEU A 102 -7.30 5.75 3.75
N PHE A 103 -6.26 5.03 4.17
CA PHE A 103 -4.88 5.52 4.17
C PHE A 103 -3.97 4.66 3.28
N ASP A 104 -3.15 5.32 2.46
CA ASP A 104 -2.11 4.70 1.63
C ASP A 104 -0.71 5.05 2.11
N PHE A 105 0.13 4.03 2.19
CA PHE A 105 1.51 4.14 2.62
C PHE A 105 2.44 3.52 1.58
N GLU A 106 3.55 4.19 1.30
CA GLU A 106 4.57 3.75 0.35
C GLU A 106 5.85 3.36 1.08
N LEU A 107 6.43 2.23 0.67
CA LEU A 107 7.81 1.88 0.96
C LEU A 107 8.70 2.46 -0.15
N PRO A 108 9.94 2.86 0.15
CA PRO A 108 10.88 3.37 -0.86
C PRO A 108 11.09 2.44 -2.07
N CYS A 109 10.85 1.14 -1.90
CA CYS A 109 11.06 0.12 -2.92
C CYS A 109 9.87 -0.12 -3.86
N GLY A 110 8.84 0.73 -3.84
CA GLY A 110 7.68 0.62 -4.73
C GLY A 110 6.61 -0.37 -4.26
N ILE A 111 6.65 -0.82 -3.01
CA ILE A 111 5.52 -1.52 -2.39
C ILE A 111 4.63 -0.50 -1.69
N MET A 112 3.31 -0.61 -1.89
CA MET A 112 2.31 0.18 -1.19
C MET A 112 1.49 -0.74 -0.28
N TYR A 113 1.04 -0.24 0.87
CA TYR A 113 -0.01 -0.90 1.64
C TYR A 113 -1.12 0.09 2.00
N ARG A 114 -2.32 -0.44 2.20
CA ARG A 114 -3.54 0.32 2.40
C ARG A 114 -4.31 -0.20 3.60
N PHE A 115 -4.84 0.73 4.38
CA PHE A 115 -5.96 0.48 5.29
C PHE A 115 -7.21 1.18 4.80
N ASP A 116 -8.36 0.55 4.99
CA ASP A 116 -9.68 1.16 4.80
C ASP A 116 -10.56 0.85 6.02
N HIS A 117 -11.69 1.55 6.12
CA HIS A 117 -12.62 1.46 7.25
C HIS A 117 -11.97 1.77 8.61
N LEU A 118 -11.04 2.73 8.62
CA LEU A 118 -10.58 3.35 9.85
C LEU A 118 -11.65 4.34 10.33
N LEU A 119 -12.02 4.27 11.60
CA LEU A 119 -13.13 5.05 12.16
C LEU A 119 -12.64 6.14 13.12
N THR A 120 -11.89 5.76 14.15
CA THR A 120 -11.41 6.67 15.19
C THR A 120 -9.90 6.85 15.04
N LEU A 121 -9.46 7.92 14.39
CA LEU A 121 -8.04 8.23 14.19
C LEU A 121 -7.38 8.74 15.47
N THR A 122 -6.06 8.52 15.61
CA THR A 122 -5.30 9.22 16.66
C THR A 122 -5.17 10.72 16.33
N PRO A 123 -4.92 11.60 17.32
CA PRO A 123 -4.87 13.05 17.08
C PRO A 123 -3.88 13.46 15.98
N LYS A 124 -2.72 12.82 15.90
CA LYS A 124 -1.71 13.07 14.86
C LYS A 124 -2.29 12.84 13.46
N PHE A 125 -2.97 11.73 13.24
CA PHE A 125 -3.48 11.37 11.91
C PHE A 125 -4.74 12.17 11.56
N ALA A 126 -5.60 12.46 12.55
CA ALA A 126 -6.74 13.37 12.35
C ALA A 126 -6.29 14.76 11.87
N GLU A 127 -5.21 15.29 12.44
CA GLU A 127 -4.62 16.58 12.05
C GLU A 127 -4.06 16.55 10.61
N ILE A 128 -3.35 15.48 10.22
CA ILE A 128 -2.79 15.32 8.88
C ILE A 128 -3.90 15.35 7.81
N VAL A 129 -5.06 14.75 8.10
CA VAL A 129 -6.13 14.54 7.11
C VAL A 129 -7.29 15.54 7.21
N LYS A 130 -7.22 16.52 8.11
CA LYS A 130 -8.31 17.49 8.34
C LYS A 130 -8.70 18.29 7.10
N ASP A 131 -7.72 18.54 6.23
CA ASP A 131 -7.83 19.34 5.00
C ASP A 131 -8.20 18.52 3.76
N LEU A 132 -8.43 17.20 3.88
CA LEU A 132 -8.89 16.38 2.76
C LEU A 132 -10.25 16.90 2.22
N PRO A 133 -10.61 16.56 0.97
CA PRO A 133 -11.95 16.85 0.45
C PRO A 133 -13.06 16.48 1.43
N LYS A 134 -14.18 17.22 1.41
CA LYS A 134 -15.34 16.88 2.24
C LYS A 134 -15.81 15.46 1.92
N PRO A 135 -16.18 14.66 2.93
CA PRO A 135 -16.57 13.28 2.72
C PRO A 135 -17.87 13.23 1.91
N LYS A 136 -17.91 12.30 0.96
CA LYS A 136 -19.08 11.99 0.13
C LYS A 136 -19.39 10.51 0.28
N GLU A 137 -20.68 10.17 0.20
CA GLU A 137 -21.14 8.78 0.30
C GLU A 137 -20.48 7.92 -0.78
N ASN A 138 -19.90 6.80 -0.36
CA ASN A 138 -19.26 5.79 -1.20
C ASN A 138 -18.11 6.30 -2.10
N ASP A 139 -17.53 7.46 -1.81
CA ASP A 139 -16.43 8.04 -2.59
C ASP A 139 -15.07 7.85 -1.92
N SER A 140 -14.56 6.62 -1.96
CA SER A 140 -13.26 6.25 -1.35
C SER A 140 -12.03 6.64 -2.19
N ARG A 141 -12.18 7.51 -3.20
CA ARG A 141 -11.03 7.99 -3.99
C ARG A 141 -10.09 8.78 -3.11
N THR A 142 -8.81 8.41 -3.11
CA THR A 142 -7.79 9.09 -2.30
C THR A 142 -7.28 10.35 -2.98
N SER A 143 -6.79 11.27 -2.15
CA SER A 143 -6.05 12.46 -2.57
C SER A 143 -4.66 12.43 -1.96
N GLY A 144 -3.66 12.92 -2.70
CA GLY A 144 -2.31 13.08 -2.18
C GLY A 144 -2.30 14.01 -0.96
N LEU A 145 -1.49 13.67 0.04
CA LEU A 145 -1.30 14.53 1.21
C LEU A 145 -0.46 15.76 0.84
N LYS A 146 -0.77 16.92 1.46
CA LYS A 146 0.01 18.15 1.30
C LYS A 146 1.48 17.95 1.69
N GLN A 147 1.70 17.20 2.76
CA GLN A 147 3.03 16.82 3.24
C GLN A 147 3.07 15.31 3.41
N LYS A 148 4.02 14.66 2.74
CA LYS A 148 4.28 13.23 2.94
C LYS A 148 5.02 13.05 4.28
N VAL A 149 4.53 12.16 5.14
CA VAL A 149 5.03 11.98 6.51
C VAL A 149 5.74 10.62 6.62
N ASN A 150 6.97 10.60 7.14
CA ASN A 150 7.65 9.34 7.46
C ASN A 150 7.09 8.80 8.78
N LEU A 151 6.83 7.50 8.83
CA LEU A 151 6.23 6.81 9.96
C LEU A 151 7.07 5.61 10.36
N THR A 152 7.04 5.32 11.65
CA THR A 152 7.77 4.20 12.25
C THR A 152 6.81 3.05 12.52
N LYS A 153 7.29 1.82 12.30
CA LYS A 153 6.60 0.59 12.66
C LYS A 153 6.11 0.62 14.11
N GLY A 154 4.88 0.17 14.32
CA GLY A 154 4.23 0.08 15.63
C GLY A 154 3.43 1.32 16.03
N GLU A 155 3.61 2.45 15.34
CA GLU A 155 2.84 3.68 15.58
C GLU A 155 1.33 3.43 15.36
N ILE A 156 0.48 3.91 16.27
CA ILE A 156 -0.98 3.74 16.20
C ILE A 156 -1.58 4.81 15.30
N ILE A 157 -2.33 4.39 14.28
CA ILE A 157 -3.00 5.29 13.34
C ILE A 157 -4.48 5.50 13.68
N ALA A 158 -5.11 4.47 14.24
CA ALA A 158 -6.51 4.47 14.64
C ALA A 158 -6.71 3.59 15.87
N THR A 159 -7.67 3.96 16.71
CA THR A 159 -8.14 3.21 17.87
C THR A 159 -9.56 2.67 17.68
N GLY A 160 -10.13 2.86 16.48
CA GLY A 160 -11.39 2.25 16.13
C GLY A 160 -11.56 2.05 14.63
N VAL A 161 -12.36 1.05 14.28
CA VAL A 161 -12.53 0.53 12.91
C VAL A 161 -13.98 0.14 12.62
N GLY A 162 -14.30 -0.01 11.34
CA GLY A 162 -15.59 -0.50 10.87
C GLY A 162 -16.72 0.52 11.01
N ILE A 163 -17.96 0.02 11.02
CA ILE A 163 -19.18 0.83 11.00
C ILE A 163 -19.88 0.70 12.35
N ARG A 164 -20.01 1.81 13.07
CA ARG A 164 -20.52 1.82 14.45
C ARG A 164 -22.03 1.59 14.49
N ARG A 165 -22.78 2.15 13.53
CA ARG A 165 -24.24 2.08 13.46
C ARG A 165 -24.80 0.67 13.51
N ASN A 166 -24.09 -0.31 12.95
CA ASN A 166 -24.51 -1.72 12.90
C ASN A 166 -23.54 -2.65 13.64
N GLN A 167 -22.64 -2.10 14.46
CA GLN A 167 -21.61 -2.86 15.18
C GLN A 167 -20.78 -3.79 14.30
N ASN A 168 -20.61 -3.45 13.02
CA ASN A 168 -19.76 -4.23 12.12
C ASN A 168 -18.30 -3.80 12.33
N VAL A 169 -17.55 -4.61 13.09
CA VAL A 169 -16.16 -4.33 13.46
C VAL A 169 -15.20 -5.07 12.53
N PHE A 170 -14.54 -4.30 11.67
CA PHE A 170 -13.59 -4.84 10.69
C PHE A 170 -12.62 -3.76 10.23
N VAL A 171 -11.48 -4.19 9.69
CA VAL A 171 -10.54 -3.31 9.00
C VAL A 171 -10.04 -4.01 7.74
N ASP A 172 -10.02 -3.28 6.63
CA ASP A 172 -9.45 -3.80 5.39
C ASP A 172 -7.95 -3.54 5.36
N PHE A 173 -7.22 -4.53 4.85
CA PHE A 173 -5.77 -4.46 4.67
C PHE A 173 -5.37 -5.02 3.32
N GLY A 174 -4.61 -4.24 2.55
CA GLY A 174 -4.09 -4.64 1.27
C GLY A 174 -2.63 -4.26 1.11
N VAL A 175 -1.87 -5.08 0.39
CA VAL A 175 -0.50 -4.81 -0.02
C VAL A 175 -0.43 -4.92 -1.54
N TYR A 176 0.33 -4.02 -2.16
CA TYR A 176 0.33 -3.79 -3.59
C TYR A 176 1.76 -3.65 -4.10
N ASP A 177 2.05 -4.32 -5.21
CA ASP A 177 3.33 -4.18 -5.91
C ASP A 177 3.21 -3.15 -7.03
N MET A 178 3.72 -1.94 -6.78
CA MET A 178 3.63 -0.82 -7.73
C MET A 178 4.84 -0.76 -8.67
N ARG A 179 5.79 -1.69 -8.56
CA ARG A 179 6.98 -1.72 -9.41
C ARG A 179 6.60 -2.07 -10.86
N GLY A 180 7.07 -1.26 -11.80
CA GLY A 180 6.87 -1.49 -13.24
C GLY A 180 5.43 -1.35 -13.74
N LYS A 181 4.49 -0.86 -12.92
CA LYS A 181 3.05 -0.82 -13.24
C LYS A 181 2.43 0.57 -13.09
N MET A 182 3.06 1.57 -13.68
CA MET A 182 2.62 2.98 -13.63
C MET A 182 1.20 3.23 -14.15
N PHE A 183 0.67 2.38 -15.04
CA PHE A 183 -0.66 2.57 -15.64
C PHE A 183 -1.77 1.74 -14.99
N GLN A 184 -1.44 0.86 -14.06
CA GLN A 184 -2.40 0.03 -13.36
C GLN A 184 -2.62 0.62 -11.97
N GLY A 185 -3.86 1.05 -11.68
CA GLY A 185 -4.22 1.51 -10.34
C GLY A 185 -4.00 0.40 -9.30
N PRO A 186 -3.90 0.72 -8.00
CA PRO A 186 -3.63 -0.26 -6.94
C PRO A 186 -4.60 -1.45 -6.98
N ARG A 187 -5.83 -1.25 -7.47
CA ARG A 187 -6.82 -2.31 -7.69
C ARG A 187 -6.33 -3.53 -8.50
N GLN A 188 -5.34 -3.37 -9.36
CA GLN A 188 -4.81 -4.44 -10.24
C GLN A 188 -3.46 -4.99 -9.77
N ASN A 189 -2.88 -4.39 -8.72
CA ASN A 189 -1.53 -4.67 -8.25
C ASN A 189 -1.51 -5.36 -6.88
N GLY A 190 -2.69 -5.74 -6.37
CA GLY A 190 -2.79 -6.46 -5.11
C GLY A 190 -1.98 -7.75 -5.13
N ILE A 191 -1.28 -8.01 -4.03
CA ILE A 191 -0.58 -9.26 -3.78
C ILE A 191 -1.15 -9.92 -2.53
N CYS A 192 -0.95 -11.23 -2.39
CA CYS A 192 -1.24 -11.87 -1.12
C CYS A 192 -0.30 -11.28 -0.06
N TRP A 193 -0.85 -10.81 1.06
CA TRP A 193 -0.05 -10.32 2.17
C TRP A 193 0.16 -11.35 3.27
N PHE A 194 -0.47 -12.53 3.18
CA PHE A 194 -0.33 -13.58 4.20
C PHE A 194 1.11 -14.08 4.28
N ASN A 195 1.76 -14.24 3.13
CA ASN A 195 3.17 -14.64 3.03
C ASN A 195 4.16 -13.51 3.37
N LEU A 196 3.66 -12.30 3.64
CA LEU A 196 4.45 -11.15 4.07
C LEU A 196 4.36 -10.93 5.58
N LEU A 197 3.68 -11.81 6.33
CA LEU A 197 3.70 -11.80 7.79
C LEU A 197 4.82 -12.70 8.33
N SER A 198 5.08 -12.61 9.64
CA SER A 198 5.87 -13.62 10.34
C SER A 198 5.25 -15.01 10.13
N LYS A 199 6.06 -16.08 10.13
CA LYS A 199 5.53 -17.44 9.94
C LYS A 199 4.51 -17.85 11.00
N GLU A 200 4.67 -17.32 12.21
CA GLU A 200 3.72 -17.53 13.30
C GLU A 200 2.37 -16.87 13.01
N ASP A 201 2.37 -15.59 12.60
CA ASP A 201 1.14 -14.86 12.33
C ASP A 201 0.48 -15.34 11.02
N GLU A 202 1.26 -15.67 10.00
CA GLU A 202 0.77 -16.34 8.79
C GLU A 202 -0.02 -17.61 9.15
N ALA A 203 0.54 -18.44 10.04
CA ALA A 203 -0.12 -19.66 10.50
C ALA A 203 -1.38 -19.37 11.34
N LYS A 204 -1.38 -18.31 12.15
CA LYS A 204 -2.56 -17.88 12.92
C LYS A 204 -3.69 -17.41 12.01
N ILE A 205 -3.43 -16.52 11.05
CA ILE A 205 -4.48 -16.01 10.16
C ILE A 205 -5.05 -17.10 9.27
N LYS A 206 -4.24 -18.04 8.80
CA LYS A 206 -4.69 -19.16 7.95
C LYS A 206 -5.60 -20.13 8.69
N ARG A 207 -5.61 -20.12 10.02
CA ARG A 207 -6.55 -20.91 10.86
C ARG A 207 -7.87 -20.19 11.11
N LEU A 208 -7.97 -18.89 10.82
CA LEU A 208 -9.23 -18.17 10.96
C LEU A 208 -10.23 -18.63 9.88
N PRO A 209 -11.52 -18.75 10.23
CA PRO A 209 -12.54 -19.00 9.23
C PRO A 209 -12.61 -17.86 8.20
N PRO A 210 -12.93 -18.16 6.93
CA PRO A 210 -13.16 -17.11 5.95
C PRO A 210 -14.41 -16.31 6.30
N ALA A 211 -14.31 -14.99 6.19
CA ALA A 211 -15.41 -14.06 6.53
C ALA A 211 -16.43 -13.89 5.40
N ASP A 212 -16.03 -14.14 4.15
CA ASP A 212 -16.94 -14.04 3.00
C ASP A 212 -17.65 -15.38 2.78
N SER A 213 -18.96 -15.42 2.99
CA SER A 213 -19.74 -16.67 2.91
C SER A 213 -19.87 -17.21 1.48
N GLN A 214 -19.68 -16.37 0.47
CA GLN A 214 -19.78 -16.76 -0.94
C GLN A 214 -18.47 -17.35 -1.46
N SER A 215 -17.37 -16.62 -1.29
CA SER A 215 -16.05 -17.04 -1.78
C SER A 215 -15.37 -18.02 -0.82
N GLY A 216 -15.72 -18.02 0.47
CA GLY A 216 -14.99 -18.78 1.48
C GLY A 216 -13.51 -18.39 1.48
N SER A 217 -12.62 -19.37 1.39
CA SER A 217 -11.18 -19.18 1.24
C SER A 217 -10.71 -19.10 -0.22
N GLN A 218 -11.61 -19.13 -1.20
CA GLN A 218 -11.24 -19.02 -2.61
C GLN A 218 -10.69 -17.60 -2.87
N SER A 219 -9.52 -17.55 -3.49
CA SER A 219 -8.82 -16.30 -3.80
C SER A 219 -7.90 -16.51 -4.99
N THR A 220 -7.81 -15.50 -5.87
CA THR A 220 -6.87 -15.50 -6.99
C THR A 220 -5.46 -15.04 -6.60
N LEU A 221 -5.31 -14.39 -5.43
CA LEU A 221 -4.04 -13.84 -4.96
C LEU A 221 -3.42 -14.70 -3.86
N CYS A 222 -4.22 -15.15 -2.91
CA CYS A 222 -3.81 -15.97 -1.78
C CYS A 222 -4.23 -17.41 -2.00
N LYS A 223 -3.25 -18.31 -2.06
CA LYS A 223 -3.54 -19.74 -2.04
C LYS A 223 -3.96 -20.14 -0.61
N PRO A 224 -5.03 -20.95 -0.45
CA PRO A 224 -5.43 -21.50 0.84
C PRO A 224 -4.31 -22.36 1.46
#